data_AF-A0A3D1G049-F1
#
_entry.id   AF-A0A3D1G049-F1
#
_cell.length_a   1.000
_cell.length_b   1.000
_cell.length_c   1.000
_cell.angle_alpha   90.00
_cell.angle_beta   90.00
_cell.angle_gamma   90.00
#
_symmetry.space_group_name_H-M   'P 1'
#
loop_
_entity.id
_entity.type
_entity.pdbx_description
1 polymer ?
#
loop_
_entity_poly.entity_id
_entity_poly.type
_entity_poly.pdbx_seq_one_letter_code
_entity_poly.pdbx_strand_id
1 'polypeptide(L)'
;MIKDASAYFVDGCGRCDHFATDLCKARKWSEPLQLLREILLDSGLNEEVKWGQPTYTLKGKNVAMLFAFKDTCGITFFKGMLLRDDGKLLVPAG
;
A
#
# COMPACT_ATOMS: atom_id res chain seq x y z
N MET A 1 11.21 2.38 10.97
CA MET A 1 10.17 2.67 9.95
C MET A 1 10.73 3.62 8.90
N ILE A 2 10.36 3.41 7.64
CA ILE A 2 10.77 4.25 6.51
C ILE A 2 10.19 5.68 6.63
N LYS A 3 10.87 6.63 5.97
CA LYS A 3 10.42 8.04 5.84
C LYS A 3 10.12 8.44 4.40
N ASP A 4 10.61 7.66 3.45
CA ASP A 4 10.40 7.81 2.02
C ASP A 4 9.58 6.61 1.51
N ALA A 5 8.61 6.86 0.63
CA ALA A 5 7.73 5.81 0.13
C ALA A 5 8.48 4.85 -0.81
N SER A 6 9.47 5.34 -1.56
CA SER A 6 10.25 4.51 -2.49
C SER A 6 11.04 3.42 -1.76
N ALA A 7 11.51 3.70 -0.53
CA ALA A 7 12.14 2.70 0.34
C ALA A 7 11.23 1.49 0.64
N TYR A 8 9.90 1.64 0.60
CA TYR A 8 8.97 0.53 0.82
C TYR A 8 9.13 -0.58 -0.23
N PHE A 9 9.41 -0.22 -1.48
CA PHE A 9 9.50 -1.15 -2.60
C PHE A 9 10.89 -1.78 -2.71
N VAL A 10 11.90 -1.21 -2.03
CA VAL A 10 13.28 -1.72 -2.04
C VAL A 10 13.61 -2.50 -0.78
N ASP A 11 13.24 -1.98 0.40
CA ASP A 11 13.62 -2.55 1.69
C ASP A 11 12.42 -2.96 2.55
N GLY A 12 11.23 -2.46 2.24
CA GLY A 12 10.00 -2.70 2.98
C GLY A 12 9.70 -1.64 4.04
N CYS A 13 8.79 -1.95 4.96
CA CYS A 13 8.22 -0.96 5.88
C CYS A 13 9.12 -0.55 7.07
N GLY A 14 10.14 -1.35 7.39
CA GLY A 14 11.00 -1.14 8.56
C GLY A 14 10.26 -1.28 9.90
N ARG A 15 9.33 -2.24 9.99
CA ARG A 15 8.53 -2.56 11.20
C ARG A 15 8.84 -3.91 11.85
N CYS A 16 9.67 -4.75 11.23
CA CYS A 16 10.03 -6.08 11.74
C CYS A 16 11.44 -6.46 11.27
N ASP A 17 11.97 -7.55 11.80
CA ASP A 17 13.33 -8.03 11.55
C ASP A 17 13.56 -8.57 10.12
N HIS A 18 12.52 -8.61 9.29
CA HIS A 18 12.64 -8.95 7.87
C HIS A 18 13.00 -7.75 6.98
N PHE A 19 13.09 -6.53 7.52
CA PHE A 19 13.45 -5.33 6.74
C PHE A 19 14.78 -5.52 5.97
N ALA A 20 14.80 -5.11 4.70
CA ALA A 20 15.93 -5.27 3.79
C ALA A 20 16.39 -6.73 3.55
N THR A 21 15.53 -7.71 3.83
CA THR A 21 15.79 -9.14 3.57
C THR A 21 14.82 -9.72 2.53
N ASP A 22 15.15 -10.88 1.97
CA ASP A 22 14.27 -11.59 1.02
C ASP A 22 13.00 -12.17 1.68
N LEU A 23 12.96 -12.21 3.02
CA LEU A 23 11.75 -12.56 3.77
C LEU A 23 10.74 -11.40 3.86
N CYS A 24 11.13 -10.19 3.42
CA CYS A 24 10.24 -9.03 3.44
C CYS A 24 9.15 -9.16 2.38
N LYS A 25 7.89 -9.23 2.83
CA LYS A 25 6.72 -9.35 1.93
C LYS A 25 6.58 -8.15 0.97
N ALA A 26 6.89 -6.94 1.43
CA ALA A 26 6.86 -5.75 0.58
C ALA A 26 7.90 -5.81 -0.55
N ARG A 27 9.08 -6.39 -0.29
CA ARG A 27 10.11 -6.63 -1.32
C ARG A 27 9.67 -7.72 -2.28
N LYS A 28 9.15 -8.84 -1.77
CA LYS A 28 8.62 -9.95 -2.59
C LYS A 28 7.59 -9.48 -3.61
N TRP A 29 6.72 -8.54 -3.22
CA TRP A 29 5.66 -8.00 -4.08
C TRP A 29 6.02 -6.65 -4.71
N SER A 30 7.30 -6.27 -4.76
CA SER A 30 7.72 -4.92 -5.15
C SER A 30 7.18 -4.49 -6.51
N GLU A 31 7.28 -5.34 -7.53
CA GLU A 31 6.81 -5.04 -8.89
C GLU A 31 5.28 -4.78 -8.96
N PRO A 32 4.39 -5.69 -8.52
CA PRO A 32 2.95 -5.39 -8.55
C PRO A 32 2.57 -4.22 -7.62
N LEU A 33 3.27 -4.04 -6.50
CA LEU A 33 3.03 -2.89 -5.62
C LEU A 33 3.39 -1.55 -6.27
N GLN A 34 4.42 -1.52 -7.11
CA GLN A 34 4.79 -0.32 -7.88
C GLN A 34 3.72 0.01 -8.94
N LEU A 35 3.16 -1.00 -9.62
CA LEU A 35 2.04 -0.79 -10.54
C LEU A 35 0.80 -0.23 -9.83
N LEU A 36 0.49 -0.73 -8.63
CA LEU A 36 -0.61 -0.20 -7.82
C LEU A 36 -0.32 1.22 -7.32
N ARG A 37 0.94 1.55 -7.01
CA ARG A 37 1.37 2.93 -6.69
C ARG A 37 1.08 3.88 -7.84
N GLU A 38 1.45 3.49 -9.06
CA GLU A 38 1.20 4.30 -10.27
C GLU A 38 -0.30 4.57 -10.45
N ILE A 39 -1.15 3.55 -10.34
CA ILE A 39 -2.62 3.72 -10.41
C ILE A 39 -3.14 4.70 -9.37
N LEU A 40 -2.64 4.63 -8.12
CA LEU A 40 -3.09 5.52 -7.05
C LEU A 40 -2.62 6.97 -7.27
N LEU A 41 -1.41 7.16 -7.79
CA LEU A 41 -0.89 8.49 -8.13
C LEU A 41 -1.65 9.10 -9.32
N ASP A 42 -1.89 8.32 -10.37
CA ASP A 42 -2.66 8.74 -11.55
C ASP A 42 -4.12 9.11 -11.20
N SER A 43 -4.66 8.55 -10.12
CA SER A 43 -5.98 8.94 -9.59
C SER A 43 -6.03 10.31 -8.90
N GLY A 44 -4.89 11.01 -8.79
CA GLY A 44 -4.78 12.34 -8.19
C GLY A 44 -4.65 12.33 -6.67
N LEU A 45 -4.35 11.18 -6.05
CA LEU A 45 -4.07 11.09 -4.63
C LEU A 45 -2.63 11.52 -4.33
N ASN A 46 -2.42 12.16 -3.17
CA ASN A 46 -1.08 12.49 -2.69
C ASN A 46 -0.51 11.29 -1.92
N GLU A 47 0.76 10.95 -2.19
CA GLU A 47 1.45 9.90 -1.46
C GLU A 47 2.16 10.47 -0.22
N GLU A 48 1.91 9.84 0.93
CA GLU A 48 2.52 10.15 2.21
C GLU A 48 3.02 8.86 2.87
N VAL A 49 4.06 8.93 3.70
CA VAL A 49 4.49 7.78 4.51
C VAL A 49 3.83 7.85 5.87
N LYS A 50 2.99 6.85 6.20
CA LYS A 50 2.37 6.71 7.53
C LYS A 50 2.58 5.30 8.04
N TRP A 51 2.98 5.19 9.32
CA TRP A 51 3.21 3.91 9.99
C TRP A 51 4.12 2.94 9.19
N GLY A 52 5.11 3.51 8.49
CA GLY A 52 6.04 2.76 7.65
C GLY A 52 5.46 2.25 6.32
N GLN A 53 4.34 2.78 5.83
CA GLN A 53 3.70 2.37 4.58
C GLN A 53 3.34 3.56 3.69
N PRO A 54 3.43 3.40 2.36
CA PRO A 54 2.82 4.32 1.40
C PRO A 54 1.31 4.41 1.66
N THR A 55 0.86 5.63 1.95
CA THR A 55 -0.53 5.96 2.28
C THR A 55 -0.97 7.10 1.40
N TYR A 56 -2.11 6.92 0.74
CA TYR A 56 -2.58 7.82 -0.29
C TYR A 56 -3.73 8.66 0.26
N THR A 57 -3.60 9.97 0.13
CA THR A 57 -4.47 10.94 0.77
C THR A 57 -5.14 11.87 -0.24
N LEU A 58 -6.36 12.28 0.09
CA LEU A 58 -7.09 13.33 -0.61
C LEU A 58 -7.39 14.45 0.39
N LYS A 59 -6.87 15.66 0.13
CA LYS A 59 -6.99 16.81 1.03
C LYS A 59 -6.55 16.49 2.47
N GLY A 60 -5.44 15.76 2.60
CA GLY A 60 -4.86 15.34 3.89
C GLY A 60 -5.63 14.25 4.64
N LYS A 61 -6.71 13.70 4.06
CA LYS A 61 -7.45 12.58 4.63
C LYS A 61 -7.00 11.28 3.98
N ASN A 62 -6.83 10.23 4.78
CA ASN A 62 -6.42 8.93 4.29
C ASN A 62 -7.52 8.28 3.43
N VAL A 63 -7.15 7.82 2.24
CA VAL A 63 -8.07 7.18 1.27
C VAL A 63 -7.70 5.73 1.07
N ALA A 64 -6.45 5.45 0.74
CA ALA A 64 -5.96 4.12 0.44
C ALA A 64 -4.55 3.86 1.01
N MET A 65 -4.17 2.59 1.11
CA MET A 65 -2.82 2.12 1.43
C MET A 65 -2.49 0.89 0.60
N LEU A 66 -1.20 0.64 0.43
CA LEU A 66 -0.72 -0.65 -0.06
C LEU A 66 -0.55 -1.65 1.09
N PHE A 67 -0.92 -2.90 0.85
CA PHE A 67 -0.63 -4.01 1.74
C PHE A 67 0.16 -5.12 1.04
N ALA A 68 0.95 -5.84 1.82
CA ALA A 68 1.72 -7.00 1.37
C ALA A 68 1.61 -8.11 2.42
N PHE A 69 0.86 -9.15 2.11
CA PHE A 69 0.76 -10.38 2.89
C PHE A 69 1.65 -11.47 2.29
N LYS A 70 1.62 -12.67 2.89
CA LYS A 70 2.49 -13.80 2.48
C LYS A 70 2.23 -14.20 1.03
N ASP A 71 0.95 -14.30 0.67
CA ASP A 71 0.49 -14.88 -0.59
C ASP A 71 -0.30 -13.88 -1.46
N THR A 72 -0.52 -12.65 -0.98
CA THR A 72 -1.24 -11.61 -1.72
C THR A 72 -0.69 -10.22 -1.42
N CYS A 73 -0.88 -9.29 -2.36
CA CYS A 73 -0.68 -7.85 -2.17
C CYS A 73 -1.87 -7.10 -2.78
N GLY A 74 -2.03 -5.82 -2.44
CA GLY A 74 -3.13 -5.04 -3.00
C GLY A 74 -3.29 -3.66 -2.40
N ILE A 75 -4.41 -3.05 -2.75
CA ILE A 75 -4.88 -1.76 -2.23
C ILE A 75 -5.91 -2.04 -1.15
N THR A 76 -5.77 -1.40 0.01
CA THR A 76 -6.81 -1.36 1.03
C THR A 76 -7.35 0.06 1.15
N PHE A 77 -8.66 0.20 1.34
CA PHE A 77 -9.35 1.48 1.45
C PHE A 77 -9.84 1.70 2.89
N PHE A 78 -9.51 2.84 3.49
CA PHE A 78 -9.92 3.15 4.87
C PHE A 78 -11.43 3.24 5.04
N LYS A 79 -12.15 3.62 3.99
CA LYS A 79 -13.62 3.69 3.95
C LYS A 79 -14.19 2.87 2.79
N GLY A 80 -13.59 1.69 2.54
CA GLY A 80 -13.96 0.83 1.42
C GLY A 80 -15.44 0.46 1.36
N MET A 81 -16.09 0.29 2.52
CA MET A 81 -17.53 -0.01 2.61
C MET A 81 -18.44 1.10 2.05
N LEU A 82 -17.94 2.35 1.95
CA LEU A 82 -18.67 3.46 1.37
C LEU A 82 -18.48 3.56 -0.15
N LEU A 83 -17.57 2.78 -0.73
CA LEU A 83 -17.34 2.77 -2.16
C LEU A 83 -18.45 1.99 -2.86
N ARG A 84 -18.84 2.47 -4.03
CA ARG A 84 -19.71 1.73 -4.94
C ARG A 84 -18.90 0.58 -5.55
N ASP A 85 -19.44 -0.63 -5.47
CA ASP A 85 -18.78 -1.84 -5.96
C ASP A 85 -19.68 -2.61 -6.93
N ASP A 86 -20.06 -1.97 -8.04
CA ASP A 86 -20.91 -2.61 -9.05
C ASP A 86 -20.24 -3.87 -9.65
N GLY A 87 -18.91 -3.88 -9.68
CA GLY A 87 -18.10 -5.00 -10.18
C GLY A 87 -17.91 -6.14 -9.20
N LYS A 88 -18.35 -6.01 -7.93
CA LYS A 88 -18.13 -6.98 -6.85
C LYS A 88 -16.66 -7.37 -6.69
N LEU A 89 -15.77 -6.38 -6.80
CA LEU A 89 -14.32 -6.55 -6.72
C LEU A 89 -13.80 -6.33 -5.31
N LEU A 90 -14.56 -5.64 -4.45
CA LEU A 90 -14.13 -5.34 -3.09
C LEU A 90 -14.45 -6.52 -2.17
N VAL A 91 -13.48 -6.85 -1.34
CA VAL A 91 -13.63 -7.82 -0.25
C VAL A 91 -13.39 -7.11 1.08
N PRO A 92 -13.99 -7.59 2.19
CA PRO A 92 -13.67 -7.09 3.52
C PRO A 92 -12.16 -7.13 3.77
N ALA A 93 -11.61 -6.07 4.36
CA ALA A 93 -10.26 -6.13 4.88
C ALA A 93 -10.22 -7.19 5.98
N GLY A 94 -9.34 -8.20 5.80
CA GLY A 94 -9.20 -9.34 6.70
C GLY A 94 -8.72 -8.94 8.09
#